data_AF-A0A9R0V3F7-F1
#
_entry.id   AF-A0A9R0V3F7-F1
#
_cell.length_a   1.000
_cell.length_b   1.000
_cell.length_c   1.000
_cell.angle_alpha   90.00
_cell.angle_beta   90.00
_cell.angle_gamma   90.00
#
_symmetry.space_group_name_H-M   'P 1'
#
loop_
_entity.id
_entity.type
_entity.pdbx_description
1 polymer ?
#
loop_
_entity_poly.entity_id
_entity_poly.type
_entity_poly.pdbx_seq_one_letter_code
_entity_poly.pdbx_strand_id
1 'polypeptide(L)'
;MAKAIPKIGSRKKVCIGLRRNARFSLRKSACTITKGVIHVQASFNNTIITITDPQGRVVFWSSAGTCGFKSSRKASPYASQRTAVDAIRTVGLQRAEVMVKGAGSGRDAALRAIAKSGVRLSCIRDVTPMPHNGCRLPKKRRLTQTLQWKCVESRVDSKRLYYGHFILSPLRKGQADTVGIALRRALLGEIEGRCITRAKFGSVPHEYSTIAGIEESVQEILLNLKEIVLRSNLYGVRDASICVKGPRYITAQDIILPPSVEIVDTTQPIANLTEPIDFCIDLQIKRDHGYQTELRKNY
;
A
#
# COMPACT_ATOMS: atom_id res chain seq x y z
N MET A 1 -62.63 -54.92 19.34
CA MET A 1 -63.20 -54.14 20.45
C MET A 1 -62.11 -53.83 21.46
N ALA A 2 -61.60 -52.59 21.47
CA ALA A 2 -60.62 -52.11 22.44
C ALA A 2 -61.26 -50.96 23.23
N LYS A 3 -61.29 -51.11 24.56
CA LYS A 3 -61.95 -50.21 25.51
C LYS A 3 -61.23 -48.85 25.59
N ALA A 4 -62.01 -47.78 25.51
CA ALA A 4 -61.57 -46.42 25.80
C ALA A 4 -61.30 -46.24 27.31
N ILE A 5 -60.19 -45.59 27.64
CA ILE A 5 -59.83 -45.18 29.00
C ILE A 5 -60.17 -43.68 29.16
N PRO A 6 -60.81 -43.25 30.27
CA PRO A 6 -61.44 -41.94 30.39
C PRO A 6 -60.47 -40.82 30.79
N LYS A 7 -60.82 -39.59 30.38
CA LYS A 7 -60.16 -38.34 30.77
C LYS A 7 -60.29 -38.09 32.28
N ILE A 8 -59.17 -37.96 32.98
CA ILE A 8 -59.10 -37.56 34.39
C ILE A 8 -58.60 -36.12 34.49
N GLY A 9 -59.46 -35.26 35.04
CA GLY A 9 -59.10 -34.35 36.12
C GLY A 9 -58.42 -33.02 35.76
N SER A 10 -59.25 -31.98 35.66
CA SER A 10 -58.87 -30.58 35.81
C SER A 10 -58.20 -30.31 37.17
N ARG A 11 -56.86 -30.36 37.23
CA ARG A 11 -56.12 -29.81 38.38
C ARG A 11 -56.05 -28.29 38.27
N LYS A 12 -56.85 -27.63 39.11
CA LYS A 12 -56.78 -26.21 39.46
C LYS A 12 -55.31 -25.79 39.62
N LYS A 13 -54.84 -24.87 38.77
CA LYS A 13 -53.62 -24.10 39.07
C LYS A 13 -53.96 -23.17 40.23
N VAL A 14 -53.55 -23.58 41.43
CA VAL A 14 -53.46 -22.69 42.59
C VAL A 14 -52.49 -21.57 42.19
N CYS A 15 -53.02 -20.36 42.07
CA CYS A 15 -52.23 -19.14 41.97
C CYS A 15 -51.49 -18.93 43.29
N ILE A 16 -50.34 -19.59 43.44
CA ILE A 16 -49.38 -19.21 44.48
C ILE A 16 -48.78 -17.89 44.00
N GLY A 17 -49.37 -16.80 44.49
CA GLY A 17 -48.83 -15.46 44.31
C GLY A 17 -47.38 -15.46 44.76
N LEU A 18 -46.47 -15.41 43.80
CA LEU A 18 -45.05 -15.18 44.06
C LEU A 18 -44.96 -13.81 44.72
N ARG A 19 -44.81 -13.86 46.04
CA ARG A 19 -44.47 -12.76 46.93
C ARG A 19 -43.56 -11.79 46.19
N ARG A 20 -44.02 -10.54 46.08
CA ARG A 20 -43.18 -9.41 45.70
C ARG A 20 -42.00 -9.41 46.69
N ASN A 21 -40.86 -9.96 46.29
CA ASN A 21 -39.62 -9.75 47.01
C ASN A 21 -39.40 -8.24 47.00
N ALA A 22 -39.64 -7.62 48.16
CA ALA A 22 -39.24 -6.28 48.47
C ALA A 22 -37.76 -6.18 48.10
N ARG A 23 -37.47 -5.53 46.97
CA ARG A 23 -36.10 -5.23 46.59
C ARG A 23 -35.61 -4.26 47.66
N PHE A 24 -34.65 -4.71 48.45
CA PHE A 24 -33.78 -3.87 49.27
C PHE A 24 -33.41 -2.64 48.44
N SER A 25 -34.06 -1.51 48.72
CA SER A 25 -33.71 -0.23 48.13
C SER A 25 -32.53 0.29 48.90
N LEU A 26 -31.35 -0.24 48.60
CA LEU A 26 -30.11 0.49 48.85
C LEU A 26 -30.29 1.82 48.13
N ARG A 27 -30.51 2.89 48.91
CA ARG A 27 -30.51 4.27 48.43
C ARG A 27 -29.23 4.44 47.61
N LYS A 28 -29.36 4.45 46.28
CA LYS A 28 -28.24 4.76 45.39
C LYS A 28 -27.85 6.19 45.71
N SER A 29 -26.78 6.35 46.47
CA SER A 29 -26.12 7.63 46.65
C SER A 29 -25.78 8.16 45.27
N ALA A 30 -26.28 9.35 44.94
CA ALA A 30 -25.94 10.04 43.71
C ALA A 30 -24.47 10.47 43.81
N CYS A 31 -23.56 9.57 43.46
CA CYS A 31 -22.14 9.84 43.44
C CYS A 31 -21.79 10.43 42.07
N THR A 32 -21.57 11.74 42.02
CA THR A 32 -21.15 12.45 40.81
C THR A 32 -19.63 12.36 40.68
N ILE A 33 -19.16 11.74 39.60
CA ILE A 33 -17.73 11.55 39.33
C ILE A 33 -17.31 12.42 38.15
N THR A 34 -16.18 13.11 38.29
CA THR A 34 -15.67 14.04 37.27
C THR A 34 -14.93 13.33 36.14
N LYS A 35 -14.22 12.23 36.41
CA LYS A 35 -13.47 11.42 35.43
C LYS A 35 -13.69 9.92 35.67
N GLY A 36 -14.04 9.17 34.64
CA GLY A 36 -14.25 7.71 34.75
C GLY A 36 -14.02 6.95 33.45
N VAL A 37 -14.17 5.62 33.49
CA VAL A 37 -14.09 4.75 32.32
C VAL A 37 -15.47 4.11 32.07
N ILE A 38 -15.93 4.14 30.83
CA ILE A 38 -17.17 3.53 30.38
C ILE A 38 -16.82 2.24 29.64
N HIS A 39 -17.15 1.11 30.23
CA HIS A 39 -17.02 -0.20 29.61
C HIS A 39 -18.31 -0.59 28.90
N VAL A 40 -18.25 -0.74 27.58
CA VAL A 40 -19.36 -1.20 26.74
C VAL A 40 -19.11 -2.66 26.36
N GLN A 41 -19.89 -3.57 26.92
CA GLN A 41 -19.88 -4.98 26.53
C GLN A 41 -21.03 -5.24 25.55
N ALA A 42 -20.71 -5.36 24.27
CA ALA A 42 -21.64 -5.59 23.18
C ALA A 42 -21.61 -7.06 22.76
N SER A 43 -22.49 -7.88 23.34
CA SER A 43 -22.73 -9.26 22.90
C SER A 43 -23.87 -9.32 21.86
N PHE A 44 -24.07 -10.46 21.20
CA PHE A 44 -25.19 -10.64 20.27
C PHE A 44 -26.56 -10.67 20.95
N ASN A 45 -26.63 -10.95 22.25
CA ASN A 45 -27.90 -11.11 22.96
C ASN A 45 -28.25 -9.91 23.85
N ASN A 46 -27.23 -9.18 24.32
CA ASN A 46 -27.40 -8.11 25.30
C ASN A 46 -26.23 -7.12 25.25
N THR A 47 -26.52 -5.86 25.57
CA THR A 47 -25.53 -4.81 25.77
C THR A 47 -25.52 -4.41 27.23
N ILE A 48 -24.33 -4.46 27.85
CA ILE A 48 -24.11 -4.08 29.24
C ILE A 48 -23.14 -2.91 29.25
N ILE A 49 -23.48 -1.85 29.96
CA ILE A 49 -22.68 -0.64 30.09
C ILE A 49 -22.35 -0.47 31.56
N THR A 50 -21.06 -0.45 31.86
CA THR A 50 -20.54 -0.33 33.23
C THR A 50 -19.70 0.93 33.30
N ILE A 51 -19.93 1.74 34.32
CA ILE A 51 -19.18 2.96 34.62
C ILE A 51 -18.29 2.67 35.82
N THR A 52 -17.00 2.89 35.66
CA THR A 52 -15.97 2.68 36.66
C THR A 52 -15.18 3.95 36.95
N ASP A 53 -14.63 4.03 38.16
CA ASP A 53 -13.55 4.95 38.49
C ASP A 53 -12.30 4.62 37.64
N PRO A 54 -11.34 5.55 37.48
CA PRO A 54 -10.04 5.26 36.88
C PRO A 54 -9.26 4.13 37.60
N GLN A 55 -9.60 3.84 38.86
CA GLN A 55 -9.06 2.73 39.66
C GLN A 55 -9.80 1.39 39.43
N GLY A 56 -10.79 1.34 38.53
CA GLY A 56 -11.52 0.12 38.17
C GLY A 56 -12.68 -0.26 39.11
N ARG A 57 -12.99 0.55 40.14
CA ARG A 57 -14.16 0.32 41.00
C ARG A 57 -15.45 0.65 40.26
N VAL A 58 -16.44 -0.24 40.31
CA VAL A 58 -17.73 -0.06 39.63
C VAL A 58 -18.62 0.90 40.41
N VAL A 59 -19.03 1.98 39.75
CA VAL A 59 -19.92 3.00 40.31
C VAL A 59 -21.36 2.66 39.97
N PHE A 60 -21.59 2.35 38.70
CA PHE A 60 -22.92 2.05 38.18
C PHE A 60 -22.82 1.11 36.99
N TRP A 61 -23.85 0.31 36.79
CA TRP A 61 -24.01 -0.49 35.59
C TRP A 61 -25.48 -0.50 35.17
N SER A 62 -25.70 -0.56 33.86
CA SER A 62 -27.01 -0.79 33.26
C SER A 62 -26.91 -1.80 32.14
N SER A 63 -28.03 -2.47 31.86
CA SER A 63 -28.14 -3.44 30.78
C SER A 63 -29.47 -3.25 30.07
N ALA A 64 -29.60 -3.76 28.84
CA ALA A 64 -30.87 -3.73 28.14
C ALA A 64 -32.00 -4.40 28.94
N GLY A 65 -31.68 -5.42 29.75
CA GLY A 65 -32.64 -6.06 30.66
C GLY A 65 -33.11 -5.14 31.79
N THR A 66 -32.21 -4.36 32.39
CA THR A 66 -32.52 -3.39 33.46
C THR A 66 -33.40 -2.26 32.94
N CYS A 67 -33.20 -1.85 31.68
CA CYS A 67 -34.03 -0.86 31.00
C CYS A 67 -35.39 -1.39 30.50
N GLY A 68 -35.76 -2.63 30.82
CA GLY A 68 -37.09 -3.20 30.56
C GLY A 68 -37.23 -3.98 29.25
N PHE A 69 -36.16 -4.15 28.46
CA PHE A 69 -36.22 -4.94 27.23
C PHE A 69 -36.19 -6.44 27.56
N LYS A 70 -37.09 -7.22 26.92
CA LYS A 70 -37.23 -8.68 27.10
C LYS A 70 -36.93 -9.44 25.81
N SER A 71 -36.39 -10.66 25.93
CA SER A 71 -36.10 -11.57 24.81
C SER A 71 -35.19 -10.94 23.74
N SER A 72 -35.42 -11.25 22.45
CA SER A 72 -34.67 -10.76 21.28
C SER A 72 -34.54 -9.23 21.20
N ARG A 73 -35.49 -8.48 21.79
CA ARG A 73 -35.43 -7.01 21.83
C ARG A 73 -34.24 -6.47 22.63
N LYS A 74 -33.59 -7.30 23.47
CA LYS A 74 -32.36 -6.93 24.20
C LYS A 74 -31.14 -6.74 23.28
N ALA A 75 -31.11 -7.43 22.14
CA ALA A 75 -30.05 -7.32 21.13
C ALA A 75 -30.21 -6.09 20.21
N SER A 76 -31.34 -5.38 20.32
CA SER A 76 -31.62 -4.24 19.44
C SER A 76 -30.62 -3.09 19.69
N PRO A 77 -30.17 -2.39 18.63
CA PRO A 77 -29.37 -1.17 18.79
C PRO A 77 -30.10 -0.10 19.62
N TYR A 78 -31.43 -0.01 19.51
CA TYR A 78 -32.23 0.93 20.30
C TYR A 78 -32.15 0.64 21.81
N ALA A 79 -32.17 -0.64 22.18
CA ALA A 79 -32.02 -1.05 23.57
C ALA A 79 -30.64 -0.63 24.12
N SER A 80 -29.60 -0.73 23.29
CA SER A 80 -28.23 -0.34 23.62
C SER A 80 -28.10 1.17 23.83
N GLN A 81 -28.72 1.96 22.94
CA GLN A 81 -28.79 3.42 23.08
C GLN A 81 -29.48 3.82 24.39
N ARG A 82 -30.64 3.21 24.71
CA ARG A 82 -31.37 3.52 25.94
C ARG A 82 -30.57 3.18 27.19
N THR A 83 -29.84 2.07 27.16
CA THR A 83 -28.95 1.63 28.25
C THR A 83 -27.82 2.64 28.49
N ALA A 84 -27.24 3.19 27.42
CA ALA A 84 -26.17 4.18 27.51
C ALA A 84 -26.67 5.50 28.13
N VAL A 85 -27.81 5.99 27.66
CA VAL A 85 -28.45 7.20 28.19
C VAL A 85 -28.80 7.04 29.67
N ASP A 86 -29.33 5.87 30.06
CA ASP A 86 -29.69 5.59 31.45
C ASP A 86 -28.45 5.57 32.37
N ALA A 87 -27.34 4.97 31.91
CA ALA A 87 -26.10 4.94 32.68
C ALA A 87 -25.48 6.32 32.87
N ILE A 88 -25.39 7.12 31.80
CA ILE A 88 -24.81 8.47 31.85
C ILE A 88 -25.67 9.40 32.69
N ARG A 89 -27.00 9.34 32.53
CA ARG A 89 -27.95 10.15 33.31
C ARG A 89 -27.87 9.86 34.80
N THR A 90 -27.61 8.61 35.19
CA THR A 90 -27.59 8.24 36.62
C THR A 90 -26.32 8.69 37.33
N VAL A 91 -25.17 8.68 36.65
CA VAL A 91 -23.87 9.02 37.26
C VAL A 91 -23.48 10.49 37.04
N GLY A 92 -23.79 11.06 35.87
CA GLY A 92 -23.42 12.44 35.54
C GLY A 92 -21.91 12.65 35.33
N LEU A 93 -21.27 11.85 34.46
CA LEU A 93 -19.84 11.97 34.14
C LEU A 93 -19.54 13.22 33.30
N GLN A 94 -18.47 13.95 33.62
CA GLN A 94 -18.01 15.07 32.80
C GLN A 94 -16.98 14.66 31.73
N ARG A 95 -16.04 13.78 32.08
CA ARG A 95 -15.00 13.27 31.17
C ARG A 95 -14.89 11.75 31.29
N ALA A 96 -14.80 11.05 30.17
CA ALA A 96 -14.72 9.59 30.18
C ALA A 96 -13.82 9.01 29.09
N GLU A 97 -13.16 7.90 29.42
CA GLU A 97 -12.55 6.97 28.46
C GLU A 97 -13.55 5.85 28.14
N VAL A 98 -13.65 5.43 26.87
CA VAL A 98 -14.58 4.37 26.46
C VAL A 98 -13.82 3.13 26.03
N MET A 99 -14.14 2.00 26.65
CA MET A 99 -13.61 0.68 26.30
C MET A 99 -14.72 -0.22 25.79
N VAL A 100 -14.58 -0.71 24.56
CA VAL A 100 -15.59 -1.52 23.89
C VAL A 100 -15.14 -2.96 23.81
N LYS A 101 -15.99 -3.91 24.19
CA LYS A 101 -15.72 -5.35 24.12
C LYS A 101 -16.85 -6.06 23.37
N GLY A 102 -16.51 -6.75 22.29
CA GLY A 102 -17.42 -7.61 21.53
C GLY A 102 -17.88 -7.00 20.20
N ALA A 103 -18.44 -7.86 19.36
CA ALA A 103 -18.89 -7.57 17.99
C ALA A 103 -20.43 -7.46 17.85
N GLY A 104 -21.16 -7.34 18.96
CA GLY A 104 -22.62 -7.25 18.95
C GLY A 104 -23.15 -5.98 18.28
N SER A 105 -24.37 -6.07 17.74
CA SER A 105 -25.12 -4.96 17.09
C SER A 105 -25.27 -3.70 17.96
N GLY A 106 -25.17 -3.84 19.28
CA GLY A 106 -25.30 -2.75 20.24
C GLY A 106 -24.08 -1.82 20.35
N ARG A 107 -22.95 -2.19 19.74
CA ARG A 107 -21.67 -1.48 19.84
C ARG A 107 -21.75 -0.03 19.38
N ASP A 108 -22.06 0.19 18.11
CA ASP A 108 -22.06 1.54 17.52
C ASP A 108 -23.24 2.39 18.02
N ALA A 109 -24.34 1.74 18.39
CA ALA A 109 -25.50 2.43 18.94
C ALA A 109 -25.20 3.00 20.34
N ALA A 110 -24.49 2.24 21.18
CA ALA A 110 -24.03 2.73 22.48
C ALA A 110 -23.01 3.87 22.33
N LEU A 111 -22.03 3.74 21.43
CA LEU A 111 -21.05 4.80 21.18
C LEU A 111 -21.69 6.10 20.69
N ARG A 112 -22.63 6.02 19.75
CA ARG A 112 -23.40 7.18 19.26
C ARG A 112 -24.21 7.84 20.38
N ALA A 113 -24.81 7.05 21.27
CA ALA A 113 -25.56 7.56 22.42
C ALA A 113 -24.67 8.31 23.41
N ILE A 114 -23.48 7.78 23.68
CA ILE A 114 -22.48 8.41 24.56
C ILE A 114 -22.00 9.72 23.95
N ALA A 115 -21.66 9.74 22.66
CA ALA A 115 -21.25 10.98 21.97
C ALA A 115 -22.34 12.06 22.01
N LYS A 116 -23.61 11.69 21.83
CA LYS A 116 -24.75 12.61 21.90
C LYS A 116 -25.02 13.16 23.31
N SER A 117 -24.59 12.43 24.35
CA SER A 117 -24.88 12.80 25.75
C SER A 117 -24.04 13.96 26.30
N GLY A 118 -23.03 14.43 25.56
CA GLY A 118 -22.23 15.61 25.92
C GLY A 118 -21.04 15.32 26.86
N VAL A 119 -20.74 14.05 27.15
CA VAL A 119 -19.53 13.66 27.92
C VAL A 119 -18.28 13.90 27.07
N ARG A 120 -17.27 14.57 27.63
CA ARG A 120 -15.99 14.79 26.93
C ARG A 120 -15.20 13.47 26.88
N LEU A 121 -15.12 12.86 25.69
CA LEU A 121 -14.41 11.61 25.47
C LEU A 121 -12.90 11.84 25.34
N SER A 122 -12.08 11.13 26.12
CA SER A 122 -10.61 11.17 25.98
C SER A 122 -10.10 10.23 24.89
N CYS A 123 -10.52 8.97 24.91
CA CYS A 123 -10.18 7.97 23.92
C CYS A 123 -11.23 6.86 23.84
N ILE A 124 -11.33 6.23 22.67
CA ILE A 124 -12.17 5.06 22.42
C ILE A 124 -11.21 3.90 22.09
N ARG A 125 -11.25 2.84 22.89
CA ARG A 125 -10.42 1.64 22.69
C ARG A 125 -11.31 0.43 22.46
N ASP A 126 -10.96 -0.37 21.46
CA ASP A 126 -11.52 -1.70 21.31
C ASP A 126 -10.66 -2.71 22.08
N VAL A 127 -11.26 -3.33 23.09
CA VAL A 127 -10.67 -4.39 23.91
C VAL A 127 -11.32 -5.74 23.61
N THR A 128 -11.91 -5.90 22.41
CA THR A 128 -12.40 -7.18 21.94
C THR A 128 -11.23 -8.17 21.89
N PRO A 129 -11.29 -9.28 22.66
CA PRO A 129 -10.19 -10.22 22.69
C PRO A 129 -10.00 -10.80 21.29
N MET A 130 -8.82 -10.63 20.73
CA MET A 130 -8.41 -11.36 19.54
C MET A 130 -8.24 -12.82 19.94
N PRO A 131 -8.96 -13.78 19.30
CA PRO A 131 -8.77 -15.19 19.60
C PRO A 131 -7.39 -15.63 19.11
N HIS A 132 -6.41 -15.57 19.99
CA HIS A 132 -5.15 -16.26 19.83
C HIS A 132 -5.41 -17.71 20.27
N ASN A 133 -5.27 -18.67 19.34
CA ASN A 133 -5.43 -20.13 19.49
C ASN A 133 -6.74 -20.76 18.99
N GLY A 134 -7.04 -20.59 17.69
CA GLY A 134 -7.62 -21.69 16.92
C GLY A 134 -6.50 -22.52 16.28
N CYS A 135 -6.75 -23.81 15.97
CA CYS A 135 -5.83 -24.62 15.17
C CYS A 135 -5.60 -23.92 13.83
N ARG A 136 -4.43 -23.29 13.68
CA ARG A 136 -3.94 -22.85 12.38
C ARG A 136 -3.91 -24.10 11.49
N LEU A 137 -4.71 -24.11 10.41
CA LEU A 137 -4.67 -25.20 9.43
C LEU A 137 -3.20 -25.49 9.09
N PRO A 138 -2.73 -26.75 9.22
CA PRO A 138 -1.35 -27.10 8.93
C PRO A 138 -1.04 -26.62 7.51
N LYS A 139 0.02 -25.82 7.38
CA LYS A 139 0.49 -25.29 6.10
C LYS A 139 0.66 -26.49 5.16
N LYS A 140 -0.10 -26.53 4.05
CA LYS A 140 -0.06 -27.63 3.07
C LYS A 140 1.40 -28.05 2.82
N ARG A 141 1.68 -29.35 2.90
CA ARG A 141 3.00 -29.93 2.64
C ARG A 141 3.51 -29.40 1.31
N ARG A 142 4.72 -28.84 1.33
CA ARG A 142 5.36 -28.26 0.16
C ARG A 142 5.86 -29.43 -0.69
N LEU A 143 5.28 -29.61 -1.88
CA LEU A 143 6.01 -30.28 -2.95
C LEU A 143 7.12 -29.31 -3.35
N THR A 144 8.36 -29.63 -2.99
CA THR A 144 9.53 -28.82 -3.33
C THR A 144 9.84 -29.01 -4.81
N GLN A 145 9.00 -28.46 -5.68
CA GLN A 145 9.40 -28.29 -7.08
C GLN A 145 10.51 -27.25 -7.10
N THR A 146 11.67 -27.65 -7.58
CA THR A 146 12.81 -26.75 -7.80
C THR A 146 12.43 -25.71 -8.84
N LEU A 147 12.66 -24.45 -8.52
CA LEU A 147 12.43 -23.33 -9.42
C LEU A 147 13.43 -23.43 -10.58
N GLN A 148 12.92 -23.48 -11.81
CA GLN A 148 13.70 -23.56 -13.04
C GLN A 148 13.64 -22.23 -13.78
N TRP A 149 14.83 -21.72 -14.12
CA TRP A 149 15.00 -20.62 -15.07
C TRP A 149 15.45 -21.22 -16.40
N LYS A 150 14.70 -20.99 -17.47
CA LYS A 150 15.02 -21.50 -18.81
C LYS A 150 14.93 -20.39 -19.84
N CYS A 151 15.95 -20.28 -20.68
CA CYS A 151 15.88 -19.51 -21.92
C CYS A 151 15.06 -20.34 -22.91
N VAL A 152 13.93 -19.81 -23.35
CA VAL A 152 13.09 -20.44 -24.38
C VAL A 152 13.63 -20.08 -25.75
N GLU A 153 13.98 -18.80 -25.91
CA GLU A 153 14.35 -18.25 -27.19
C GLU A 153 15.30 -17.07 -26.98
N SER A 154 16.36 -17.04 -27.77
CA SER A 154 17.27 -15.90 -27.87
C SER A 154 17.58 -15.68 -29.33
N ARG A 155 17.33 -14.47 -29.83
CA ARG A 155 17.57 -14.09 -31.23
C ARG A 155 18.32 -12.77 -31.28
N VAL A 156 19.13 -12.60 -32.33
CA VAL A 156 19.79 -11.34 -32.65
C VAL A 156 19.08 -10.79 -33.87
N ASP A 157 18.22 -9.80 -33.67
CA ASP A 157 17.43 -9.21 -34.76
C ASP A 157 18.26 -8.20 -35.55
N SER A 158 19.21 -7.53 -34.89
CA SER A 158 20.15 -6.58 -35.50
C SER A 158 21.41 -6.48 -34.66
N LYS A 159 22.45 -5.81 -35.16
CA LYS A 159 23.68 -5.53 -34.38
C LYS A 159 23.40 -4.86 -33.02
N ARG A 160 22.23 -4.23 -32.86
CA ARG A 160 21.80 -3.51 -31.65
C ARG A 160 20.67 -4.18 -30.86
N LEU A 161 19.86 -4.98 -31.52
CA LEU A 161 18.63 -5.52 -30.95
C LEU A 161 18.82 -7.01 -30.64
N TYR A 162 18.91 -7.29 -29.34
CA TYR A 162 18.93 -8.63 -28.80
C TYR A 162 17.56 -8.95 -28.20
N TYR A 163 16.91 -9.98 -28.72
CA TYR A 163 15.66 -10.47 -28.19
C TYR A 163 15.90 -11.71 -27.33
N GLY A 164 15.31 -11.74 -26.14
CA GLY A 164 15.41 -12.87 -25.21
C GLY A 164 14.09 -13.14 -24.52
N HIS A 165 13.64 -14.40 -24.57
CA HIS A 165 12.45 -14.89 -23.91
C HIS A 165 12.84 -15.95 -22.86
N PHE A 166 12.62 -15.60 -21.60
CA PHE A 166 12.96 -16.45 -20.45
C PHE A 166 11.69 -16.85 -19.70
N ILE A 167 11.63 -18.12 -19.29
CA ILE A 167 10.55 -18.65 -18.46
C ILE A 167 11.10 -19.00 -17.08
N LEU A 168 10.37 -18.55 -16.05
CA LEU A 168 10.61 -18.88 -14.65
C LEU A 168 9.41 -19.65 -14.08
N SER A 169 9.61 -20.92 -13.75
CA SER A 169 8.53 -21.77 -13.21
C SER A 169 9.08 -22.89 -12.30
N PRO A 170 8.31 -23.40 -11.32
CA PRO A 170 6.96 -23.01 -10.93
C PRO A 170 6.94 -21.93 -9.83
N LEU A 171 6.06 -20.94 -9.99
CA LEU A 171 5.81 -19.88 -9.00
C LEU A 171 4.40 -20.03 -8.42
N ARG A 172 4.22 -19.68 -7.13
CA ARG A 172 2.89 -19.66 -6.50
C ARG A 172 2.11 -18.43 -6.96
N LYS A 173 0.77 -18.49 -6.83
CA LYS A 173 -0.11 -17.34 -7.08
C LYS A 173 0.37 -16.10 -6.30
N GLY A 174 0.64 -15.00 -7.00
CA GLY A 174 1.16 -13.73 -6.46
C GLY A 174 2.70 -13.62 -6.36
N GLN A 175 3.45 -14.73 -6.39
CA GLN A 175 4.92 -14.65 -6.41
C GLN A 175 5.46 -14.16 -7.76
N ALA A 176 4.80 -14.57 -8.85
CA ALA A 176 5.14 -14.12 -10.20
C ALA A 176 5.07 -12.60 -10.33
N ASP A 177 4.02 -11.97 -9.79
CA ASP A 177 3.87 -10.51 -9.85
C ASP A 177 4.98 -9.82 -9.06
N THR A 178 5.30 -10.32 -7.86
CA THR A 178 6.35 -9.75 -7.02
C THR A 178 7.72 -9.81 -7.70
N VAL A 179 8.08 -10.99 -8.23
CA VAL A 179 9.36 -11.21 -8.92
C VAL A 179 9.41 -10.46 -10.25
N GLY A 180 8.31 -10.47 -11.02
CA GLY A 180 8.22 -9.77 -12.30
C GLY A 180 8.33 -8.25 -12.15
N ILE A 181 7.66 -7.67 -11.14
CA ILE A 181 7.77 -6.24 -10.84
C ILE A 181 9.20 -5.90 -10.39
N ALA A 182 9.80 -6.71 -9.52
CA ALA A 182 11.18 -6.49 -9.05
C ALA A 182 12.18 -6.56 -10.22
N LEU A 183 12.09 -7.60 -11.06
CA LEU A 183 12.95 -7.75 -12.23
C LEU A 183 12.75 -6.63 -13.25
N ARG A 184 11.51 -6.26 -13.57
CA ARG A 184 11.23 -5.14 -14.49
C ARG A 184 11.85 -3.84 -13.99
N ARG A 185 11.73 -3.56 -12.69
CA ARG A 185 12.29 -2.34 -12.09
C ARG A 185 13.82 -2.36 -12.11
N ALA A 186 14.44 -3.48 -11.74
CA ALA A 186 15.89 -3.64 -11.79
C ALA A 186 16.42 -3.49 -13.22
N LEU A 187 15.77 -4.13 -14.20
CA LEU A 187 16.18 -4.07 -15.60
C LEU A 187 16.03 -2.66 -16.20
N LEU A 188 14.96 -1.93 -15.88
CA LEU A 188 14.76 -0.58 -16.43
C LEU A 188 15.53 0.52 -15.68
N GLY A 189 15.88 0.29 -14.41
CA GLY A 189 16.45 1.33 -13.54
C GLY A 189 17.92 1.13 -13.20
N GLU A 190 18.36 -0.10 -12.99
CA GLU A 190 19.69 -0.39 -12.42
C GLU A 190 20.69 -0.87 -13.48
N ILE A 191 20.23 -1.25 -14.68
CA ILE A 191 21.16 -1.62 -15.76
C ILE A 191 22.06 -0.43 -16.05
N GLU A 192 23.35 -0.71 -15.94
CA GLU A 192 24.38 0.27 -16.21
C GLU A 192 24.60 0.34 -17.72
N GLY A 193 24.51 1.56 -18.24
CA GLY A 193 24.79 1.87 -19.64
C GLY A 193 25.98 2.81 -19.75
N ARG A 194 26.57 2.86 -20.95
CA ARG A 194 27.49 3.92 -21.33
C ARG A 194 26.88 4.69 -22.47
N CYS A 195 26.82 5.99 -22.30
CA CYS A 195 26.22 6.88 -23.26
C CYS A 195 27.06 8.15 -23.40
N ILE A 196 26.86 8.82 -24.52
CA ILE A 196 27.35 10.17 -24.74
C ILE A 196 26.43 11.09 -23.91
N THR A 197 27.01 11.71 -22.89
CA THR A 197 26.27 12.59 -21.98
C THR A 197 26.29 14.05 -22.42
N ARG A 198 27.40 14.48 -23.02
CA ARG A 198 27.57 15.86 -23.46
C ARG A 198 28.24 15.88 -24.82
N ALA A 199 27.77 16.77 -25.68
CA ALA A 199 28.41 17.13 -26.94
C ALA A 199 28.62 18.64 -26.96
N LYS A 200 29.85 19.08 -27.23
CA LYS A 200 30.22 20.49 -27.33
C LYS A 200 30.59 20.78 -28.79
N PHE A 201 29.81 21.67 -29.38
CA PHE A 201 30.05 22.19 -30.72
C PHE A 201 30.90 23.47 -30.62
N GLY A 202 31.85 23.64 -31.53
CA GLY A 202 32.77 24.79 -31.50
C GLY A 202 32.11 26.13 -31.91
N SER A 203 31.24 26.11 -32.91
CA SER A 203 30.70 27.32 -33.58
C SER A 203 29.20 27.56 -33.38
N VAL A 204 28.54 26.76 -32.54
CA VAL A 204 27.08 26.75 -32.39
C VAL A 204 26.64 27.45 -31.10
N PRO A 205 25.73 28.45 -31.18
CA PRO A 205 25.25 29.17 -30.00
C PRO A 205 24.19 28.38 -29.20
N HIS A 206 23.35 27.57 -29.87
CA HIS A 206 22.23 26.86 -29.24
C HIS A 206 21.85 25.57 -29.98
N GLU A 207 21.21 24.63 -29.28
CA GLU A 207 20.85 23.29 -29.78
C GLU A 207 19.94 23.27 -31.02
N TYR A 208 19.18 24.33 -31.25
CA TYR A 208 18.24 24.45 -32.38
C TYR A 208 18.85 25.11 -33.63
N SER A 209 20.15 25.38 -33.65
CA SER A 209 20.78 26.03 -34.80
C SER A 209 21.01 25.02 -35.92
N THR A 210 20.95 25.49 -37.15
CA THR A 210 21.48 24.78 -38.31
C THR A 210 22.91 25.26 -38.58
N ILE A 211 23.79 24.34 -38.97
CA ILE A 211 25.17 24.64 -39.36
C ILE A 211 25.17 24.67 -40.90
N ALA A 212 25.68 25.74 -41.50
CA ALA A 212 25.83 25.81 -42.96
C ALA A 212 26.75 24.69 -43.45
N GLY A 213 26.40 24.05 -44.57
CA GLY A 213 27.18 22.96 -45.17
C GLY A 213 27.05 21.57 -44.50
N ILE A 214 26.07 21.40 -43.61
CA ILE A 214 25.63 20.11 -43.06
C ILE A 214 24.15 19.92 -43.39
N GLU A 215 23.73 18.73 -43.81
CA GLU A 215 22.33 18.46 -44.14
C GLU A 215 21.44 18.40 -42.88
N GLU A 216 21.93 17.77 -41.81
CA GLU A 216 21.19 17.57 -40.57
C GLU A 216 21.26 18.78 -39.63
N SER A 217 20.20 18.96 -38.84
CA SER A 217 20.18 19.95 -37.76
C SER A 217 21.01 19.50 -36.55
N VAL A 218 21.46 20.43 -35.70
CA VAL A 218 22.18 20.08 -34.46
C VAL A 218 21.37 19.14 -33.56
N GLN A 219 20.05 19.31 -33.48
CA GLN A 219 19.17 18.43 -32.73
C GLN A 219 19.14 17.00 -33.28
N GLU A 220 19.17 16.85 -34.60
CA GLU A 220 19.19 15.55 -35.28
C GLU A 220 20.54 14.87 -35.09
N ILE A 221 21.65 15.62 -35.18
CA ILE A 221 22.99 15.13 -34.85
C ILE A 221 23.03 14.63 -33.40
N LEU A 222 22.48 15.40 -32.45
CA LEU A 222 22.39 15.00 -31.05
C LEU A 222 21.54 13.73 -30.86
N LEU A 223 20.47 13.56 -31.63
CA LEU A 223 19.64 12.35 -31.59
C LEU A 223 20.41 11.14 -32.14
N ASN A 224 21.08 11.30 -33.28
CA ASN A 224 21.94 10.27 -33.88
C ASN A 224 23.06 9.84 -32.92
N LEU A 225 23.70 10.80 -32.23
CA LEU A 225 24.71 10.52 -31.21
C LEU A 225 24.14 9.76 -30.01
N LYS A 226 22.88 10.02 -29.60
CA LYS A 226 22.20 9.27 -28.52
C LYS A 226 21.90 7.83 -28.90
N GLU A 227 21.75 7.52 -30.18
CA GLU A 227 21.52 6.15 -30.67
C GLU A 227 22.78 5.28 -30.70
N ILE A 228 23.97 5.88 -30.56
CA ILE A 228 25.24 5.15 -30.59
C ILE A 228 25.41 4.33 -29.31
N VAL A 229 25.57 3.02 -29.47
CA VAL A 229 25.78 2.07 -28.36
C VAL A 229 27.28 1.88 -28.13
N LEU A 230 27.72 2.20 -26.91
CA LEU A 230 29.12 2.12 -26.48
C LEU A 230 29.33 0.97 -25.49
N ARG A 231 30.43 0.23 -25.65
CA ARG A 231 30.89 -0.82 -24.74
C ARG A 231 32.23 -0.44 -24.13
N SER A 232 32.34 -0.53 -22.81
CA SER A 232 33.60 -0.37 -22.07
C SER A 232 33.43 -1.01 -20.70
N ASN A 233 34.52 -1.17 -19.94
CA ASN A 233 34.50 -1.67 -18.56
C ASN A 233 34.99 -0.64 -17.54
N LEU A 234 35.54 0.49 -17.97
CA LEU A 234 36.12 1.49 -17.07
C LEU A 234 35.07 2.39 -16.41
N TYR A 235 35.42 2.91 -15.23
CA TYR A 235 34.68 3.93 -14.49
C TYR A 235 35.25 5.33 -14.76
N GLY A 236 34.40 6.35 -14.64
CA GLY A 236 34.76 7.75 -14.86
C GLY A 236 34.21 8.34 -16.15
N VAL A 237 34.38 9.66 -16.30
CA VAL A 237 34.08 10.40 -17.54
C VAL A 237 35.26 10.27 -18.48
N ARG A 238 35.00 10.05 -19.76
CA ARG A 238 36.01 9.99 -20.80
C ARG A 238 35.65 10.94 -21.92
N ASP A 239 36.64 11.69 -22.36
CA ASP A 239 36.48 12.56 -23.51
C ASP A 239 36.72 11.75 -24.79
N ALA A 240 35.94 12.06 -25.81
CA ALA A 240 36.07 11.56 -27.17
C ALA A 240 35.87 12.76 -28.11
N SER A 241 36.29 12.65 -29.36
CA SER A 241 36.13 13.76 -30.31
C SER A 241 35.82 13.24 -31.70
N ILE A 242 35.08 14.01 -32.47
CA ILE A 242 34.88 13.78 -33.91
C ILE A 242 35.54 14.95 -34.62
N CYS A 243 36.52 14.68 -35.49
CA CYS A 243 37.20 15.69 -36.29
C CYS A 243 37.27 15.22 -37.73
N VAL A 244 36.42 15.75 -38.60
CA VAL A 244 36.30 15.33 -40.01
C VAL A 244 36.30 16.56 -40.91
N LYS A 245 36.97 16.45 -42.07
CA LYS A 245 36.94 17.47 -43.12
C LYS A 245 36.00 17.03 -44.23
N GLY A 246 35.06 17.91 -44.61
CA GLY A 246 34.09 17.66 -45.67
C GLY A 246 34.65 17.83 -47.10
N PRO A 247 33.86 17.50 -48.13
CA PRO A 247 32.53 16.89 -48.09
C PRO A 247 32.62 15.36 -47.90
N ARG A 248 31.94 14.82 -46.89
CA ARG A 248 31.97 13.40 -46.53
C ARG A 248 30.80 13.02 -45.63
N TYR A 249 30.33 11.79 -45.78
CA TYR A 249 29.37 11.17 -44.86
C TYR A 249 30.05 10.72 -43.57
N ILE A 250 29.60 11.22 -42.43
CA ILE A 250 30.15 10.90 -41.11
C ILE A 250 29.38 9.73 -40.51
N THR A 251 30.13 8.71 -40.11
CA THR A 251 29.61 7.54 -39.41
C THR A 251 30.20 7.41 -38.01
N ALA A 252 29.64 6.54 -37.18
CA ALA A 252 30.15 6.24 -35.85
C ALA A 252 31.62 5.75 -35.85
N GLN A 253 32.12 5.21 -36.97
CA GLN A 253 33.52 4.86 -37.12
C GLN A 253 34.47 6.06 -37.02
N ASP A 254 34.03 7.26 -37.41
CA ASP A 254 34.86 8.46 -37.45
C ASP A 254 35.03 9.12 -36.05
N ILE A 255 34.45 8.51 -35.00
CA ILE A 255 34.63 8.94 -33.62
C ILE A 255 36.01 8.50 -33.12
N ILE A 256 36.80 9.47 -32.68
CA ILE A 256 38.08 9.24 -32.00
C ILE A 256 37.77 8.86 -30.54
N LEU A 257 37.75 7.56 -30.29
CA LEU A 257 37.49 6.99 -28.97
C LEU A 257 38.79 6.81 -28.16
N PRO A 258 38.71 6.86 -26.83
CA PRO A 258 39.78 6.37 -25.97
C PRO A 258 39.93 4.85 -26.12
N PRO A 259 41.14 4.29 -25.90
CA PRO A 259 41.46 2.87 -26.18
C PRO A 259 40.64 1.84 -25.40
N SER A 260 39.91 2.27 -24.37
CA SER A 260 39.08 1.42 -23.51
C SER A 260 37.61 1.36 -23.93
N VAL A 261 37.20 2.09 -24.97
CA VAL A 261 35.80 2.19 -25.41
C VAL A 261 35.67 1.66 -26.83
N GLU A 262 34.69 0.79 -27.04
CA GLU A 262 34.35 0.18 -28.31
C GLU A 262 32.94 0.61 -28.72
N ILE A 263 32.75 0.86 -30.01
CA ILE A 263 31.41 1.07 -30.59
C ILE A 263 30.88 -0.28 -31.08
N VAL A 264 29.64 -0.62 -30.71
CA VAL A 264 29.03 -1.89 -31.11
C VAL A 264 28.67 -1.90 -32.60
N ASP A 265 28.19 -0.77 -33.12
CA ASP A 265 27.80 -0.62 -34.51
C ASP A 265 28.48 0.61 -35.14
N THR A 266 29.53 0.35 -35.91
CA THR A 266 30.34 1.38 -36.58
C THR A 266 29.64 2.02 -37.77
N THR A 267 28.58 1.39 -38.28
CA THR A 267 27.87 1.84 -39.49
C THR A 267 26.76 2.88 -39.22
N GLN A 268 26.54 3.27 -37.96
CA GLN A 268 25.53 4.28 -37.62
C GLN A 268 25.86 5.63 -38.26
N PRO A 269 24.92 6.27 -38.96
CA PRO A 269 25.11 7.62 -39.47
C PRO A 269 25.06 8.66 -38.36
N ILE A 270 25.86 9.72 -38.50
CA ILE A 270 25.85 10.87 -37.60
C ILE A 270 25.36 12.11 -38.35
N ALA A 271 26.05 12.46 -39.44
CA ALA A 271 25.75 13.64 -40.25
C ALA A 271 26.36 13.52 -41.66
N ASN A 272 25.82 14.25 -42.62
CA ASN A 272 26.33 14.40 -43.99
C ASN A 272 26.87 15.82 -44.22
N LEU A 273 28.18 15.93 -44.51
CA LEU A 273 28.82 17.20 -44.85
C LEU A 273 28.76 17.43 -46.37
N THR A 274 28.05 18.46 -46.79
CA THR A 274 27.89 18.82 -48.22
C THR A 274 28.96 19.77 -48.73
N GLU A 275 29.51 20.61 -47.84
CA GLU A 275 30.53 21.60 -48.15
C GLU A 275 31.90 21.22 -47.55
N PRO A 276 33.02 21.77 -48.06
CA PRO A 276 34.36 21.52 -47.51
C PRO A 276 34.60 22.28 -46.19
N ILE A 277 33.89 21.84 -45.15
CA ILE A 277 33.92 22.44 -43.81
C ILE A 277 34.67 21.50 -42.86
N ASP A 278 35.41 22.11 -41.93
CA ASP A 278 36.03 21.39 -40.82
C ASP A 278 34.98 21.20 -39.71
N PHE A 279 34.54 19.96 -39.52
CA PHE A 279 33.55 19.58 -38.52
C PHE A 279 34.23 18.96 -37.30
N CYS A 280 34.14 19.65 -36.16
CA CYS A 280 34.74 19.22 -34.90
C CYS A 280 33.72 19.25 -33.75
N ILE A 281 33.58 18.13 -33.05
CA ILE A 281 32.74 18.00 -31.84
C ILE A 281 33.54 17.34 -30.73
N ASP A 282 33.52 17.94 -29.53
CA ASP A 282 34.01 17.29 -28.32
C ASP A 282 32.86 16.55 -27.62
N LEU A 283 33.07 15.29 -27.29
CA LEU A 283 32.09 14.39 -26.67
C LEU A 283 32.56 13.97 -25.27
N GLN A 284 31.61 13.80 -24.35
CA GLN A 284 31.87 13.20 -23.04
C GLN A 284 31.05 11.94 -22.85
N ILE A 285 31.76 10.83 -22.69
CA ILE A 285 31.21 9.51 -22.44
C ILE A 285 31.23 9.28 -20.94
N LYS A 286 30.08 8.89 -20.38
CA LYS A 286 29.94 8.56 -18.96
C LYS A 286 29.25 7.21 -18.82
N ARG A 287 29.61 6.49 -17.76
CA ARG A 287 28.87 5.33 -17.28
C ARG A 287 27.81 5.81 -16.29
N ASP A 288 26.55 5.47 -16.53
CA ASP A 288 25.45 5.82 -15.65
C ASP A 288 24.36 4.73 -15.63
N HIS A 289 23.39 4.87 -14.74
CA HIS A 289 22.26 3.95 -14.61
C HIS A 289 20.96 4.63 -15.04
N GLY A 290 20.12 3.86 -15.72
CA GLY A 290 18.78 4.31 -16.12
C GLY A 290 18.80 5.52 -17.05
N TYR A 291 17.65 6.19 -17.15
CA TYR A 291 17.46 7.39 -17.98
C TYR A 291 17.44 8.64 -17.09
N GLN A 292 18.41 9.53 -17.29
CA GLN A 292 18.45 10.85 -16.65
C GLN A 292 18.16 11.91 -17.70
N THR A 293 17.08 12.66 -17.52
CA THR A 293 16.85 13.89 -18.28
C THR A 293 17.77 14.97 -17.72
N GLU A 294 18.39 15.76 -18.59
CA GLU A 294 19.11 16.95 -18.15
C GLU A 294 18.17 17.87 -17.36
N LEU A 295 18.45 18.04 -16.07
CA LEU A 295 17.89 19.15 -15.31
C LEU A 295 18.57 20.40 -15.84
N ARG A 296 17.83 21.22 -16.59
CA ARG A 296 18.28 22.58 -16.91
C ARG A 296 18.71 23.23 -15.61
N LYS A 297 20.01 23.52 -15.48
CA LYS A 297 20.49 24.40 -14.41
C LYS A 297 19.88 25.75 -14.72
N ASN A 298 18.74 26.02 -14.10
CA ASN A 298 18.13 27.34 -14.09
C ASN A 298 19.18 28.29 -13.50
N TYR A 299 19.82 29.07 -14.36
CA TYR A 299 20.51 30.29 -13.97
C TYR A 299 19.47 31.41 -13.87
#